data_AF-A0A9Q8FPQ1-F1
#
_entry.id   AF-A0A9Q8FPQ1-F1
#
_cell.length_a   1.000
_cell.length_b   1.000
_cell.length_c   1.000
_cell.angle_alpha   90.00
_cell.angle_beta   90.00
_cell.angle_gamma   90.00
#
_symmetry.space_group_name_H-M   'P 1'
#
loop_
_entity.id
_entity.type
_entity.pdbx_description
1 polymer ?
#
loop_
_entity_poly.entity_id
_entity_poly.type
_entity_poly.pdbx_seq_one_letter_code
_entity_poly.pdbx_strand_id
1 'polypeptide(L)'
;MLKLPNITDIKIIEQRTEGTFNYNGIKYGSTYSEVLEQLGKCPAEESSDYPTSFSYDYGDQDHSVILSFSGKEKWKKKDFILLSFDYNHLDETMNVDTKAIRKLWGKPEKTWKDQPDWDDNGEFKTYRYRYGYTYMYFNKDKKLFAISYYDKKLMPLQWFRLASVKASQNKIT
;
A
#
# COMPACT_ATOMS: atom_id res chain seq x y z
N MET A 1 -13.75 -0.40 -11.47
CA MET A 1 -12.40 0.21 -11.55
C MET A 1 -12.35 1.34 -10.53
N LEU A 2 -11.32 1.38 -9.70
CA LEU A 2 -11.03 2.45 -8.75
C LEU A 2 -10.17 3.51 -9.45
N LYS A 3 -10.33 4.77 -9.05
CA LYS A 3 -9.47 5.87 -9.53
C LYS A 3 -8.65 6.44 -8.37
N LEU A 4 -7.58 7.17 -8.68
CA LEU A 4 -6.85 7.93 -7.67
C LEU A 4 -7.78 8.97 -7.01
N PRO A 5 -7.96 8.96 -5.67
CA PRO A 5 -8.70 10.02 -4.99
C PRO A 5 -7.92 11.34 -5.06
N ASN A 6 -8.62 12.48 -5.06
CA ASN A 6 -7.98 13.78 -5.17
C ASN A 6 -7.00 14.03 -4.01
N ILE A 7 -5.70 13.95 -4.29
CA ILE A 7 -4.60 14.12 -3.32
C ILE A 7 -4.42 15.58 -2.84
N THR A 8 -5.28 16.50 -3.28
CA THR A 8 -5.36 17.89 -2.83
C THR A 8 -6.61 18.19 -1.99
N ASP A 9 -7.55 17.24 -1.87
CA ASP A 9 -8.75 17.40 -1.05
C ASP A 9 -8.40 17.22 0.44
N ILE A 10 -8.67 18.26 1.24
CA ILE A 10 -8.40 18.28 2.68
C ILE A 10 -9.03 17.09 3.41
N LYS A 11 -10.24 16.65 3.04
CA LYS A 11 -10.91 15.52 3.71
C LYS A 11 -10.20 14.19 3.41
N ILE A 12 -9.68 14.03 2.19
CA ILE A 12 -8.88 12.87 1.79
C ILE A 12 -7.54 12.86 2.53
N ILE A 13 -6.93 14.04 2.72
CA ILE A 13 -5.68 14.22 3.48
C ILE A 13 -5.89 13.89 4.97
N GLU A 14 -6.94 14.42 5.59
CA GLU A 14 -7.30 14.20 7.00
C GLU A 14 -7.56 12.71 7.26
N GLN A 15 -8.48 12.09 6.53
CA GLN A 15 -8.84 10.68 6.72
C GLN A 15 -7.64 9.72 6.54
N ARG A 16 -6.71 10.06 5.64
CA ARG A 16 -5.53 9.25 5.33
C ARG A 16 -4.34 9.54 6.26
N THR A 17 -4.45 10.59 7.06
CA THR A 17 -3.59 10.87 8.22
C THR A 17 -4.11 10.16 9.47
N GLU A 18 -5.42 10.18 9.71
CA GLU A 18 -6.07 9.56 10.88
C GLU A 18 -6.20 8.03 10.80
N GLY A 19 -6.20 7.46 9.60
CA GLY A 19 -6.50 6.04 9.38
C GLY A 19 -7.99 5.73 9.22
N THR A 20 -8.82 6.76 9.05
CA THR A 20 -10.28 6.69 8.86
C THR A 20 -10.69 6.62 7.38
N PHE A 21 -9.72 6.48 6.46
CA PHE A 21 -9.93 6.46 5.02
C PHE A 21 -10.98 5.43 4.56
N ASN A 22 -11.98 5.94 3.87
CA ASN A 22 -13.01 5.18 3.17
C ASN A 22 -13.00 5.61 1.69
N TYR A 23 -13.09 4.65 0.77
CA TYR A 23 -13.20 4.93 -0.66
C TYR A 23 -14.19 3.94 -1.28
N ASN A 24 -15.25 4.45 -1.90
CA ASN A 24 -16.34 3.64 -2.47
C ASN A 24 -16.88 2.58 -1.48
N GLY A 25 -17.08 2.98 -0.21
CA GLY A 25 -17.60 2.12 0.85
C GLY A 25 -16.54 1.30 1.58
N ILE A 26 -15.44 0.92 0.92
CA ILE A 26 -14.39 0.07 1.49
C ILE A 26 -13.36 0.87 2.30
N LYS A 27 -12.80 0.24 3.34
CA LYS A 27 -11.85 0.82 4.30
C LYS A 27 -10.80 -0.22 4.72
N TYR A 28 -9.74 0.21 5.41
CA TYR A 28 -8.82 -0.74 6.06
C TYR A 28 -9.57 -1.71 6.96
N GLY A 29 -9.22 -2.99 6.90
CA GLY A 29 -9.85 -4.03 7.71
C GLY A 29 -11.18 -4.57 7.19
N SER A 30 -11.74 -4.01 6.10
CA SER A 30 -12.85 -4.66 5.37
C SER A 30 -12.41 -6.04 4.88
N THR A 31 -13.27 -7.03 5.02
CA THR A 31 -13.05 -8.38 4.50
C THR A 31 -13.08 -8.41 2.97
N TYR A 32 -12.44 -9.41 2.37
CA TYR A 32 -12.51 -9.63 0.92
C TYR A 32 -13.96 -9.85 0.45
N SER A 33 -14.84 -10.44 1.27
CA SER A 33 -16.28 -10.48 0.99
C SER A 33 -16.93 -9.09 0.89
N GLU A 34 -16.64 -8.17 1.82
CA GLU A 34 -17.19 -6.80 1.77
C GLU A 34 -16.64 -6.03 0.56
N VAL A 35 -15.37 -6.23 0.19
CA VAL A 35 -14.80 -5.60 -1.02
C VAL A 35 -15.46 -6.14 -2.30
N LEU A 36 -15.70 -7.45 -2.39
CA LEU A 36 -16.43 -8.06 -3.51
C LEU A 36 -17.88 -7.57 -3.62
N GLU A 37 -18.53 -7.26 -2.49
CA GLU A 37 -19.89 -6.69 -2.47
C GLU A 37 -19.91 -5.24 -2.96
N GLN A 38 -18.94 -4.41 -2.55
CA GLN A 38 -18.91 -2.99 -2.93
C GLN A 38 -18.34 -2.74 -4.33
N LEU A 39 -17.34 -3.51 -4.78
CA LEU A 39 -16.61 -3.28 -6.04
C LEU A 39 -16.88 -4.32 -7.13
N GLY A 40 -17.57 -5.41 -6.80
CA GLY A 40 -17.65 -6.60 -7.66
C GLY A 40 -16.35 -7.40 -7.68
N LYS A 41 -16.32 -8.46 -8.51
CA LYS A 41 -15.11 -9.25 -8.75
C LYS A 41 -14.14 -8.45 -9.63
N CYS A 42 -12.87 -8.40 -9.23
CA CYS A 42 -11.79 -7.92 -10.09
C CYS A 42 -11.74 -8.70 -11.43
N PRO A 43 -11.60 -8.02 -12.60
CA PRO A 43 -11.40 -8.66 -13.89
C PRO A 43 -9.94 -9.09 -14.13
N ALA A 44 -8.97 -8.46 -13.46
CA ALA A 44 -7.57 -8.83 -13.54
C ALA A 44 -7.29 -10.14 -12.78
N GLU A 45 -6.15 -10.77 -13.10
CA GLU A 45 -5.68 -11.96 -12.40
C GLU A 45 -5.20 -11.63 -10.97
N GLU A 46 -5.06 -12.67 -10.16
CA GLU A 46 -4.56 -12.56 -8.79
C GLU A 46 -3.03 -12.62 -8.76
N SER A 47 -2.40 -11.64 -8.10
CA SER A 47 -1.01 -11.77 -7.65
C SER A 47 -1.02 -12.35 -6.23
N SER A 48 -0.18 -13.37 -5.95
CA SER A 48 -0.30 -14.10 -4.68
C SER A 48 1.01 -14.57 -4.04
N ASP A 49 1.26 -14.03 -2.83
CA ASP A 49 2.10 -14.64 -1.80
C ASP A 49 1.23 -15.55 -0.90
N TYR A 50 0.50 -16.48 -1.53
CA TYR A 50 -0.39 -17.41 -0.83
C TYR A 50 0.47 -18.40 0.00
N PRO A 51 0.15 -18.71 1.28
CA PRO A 51 -1.19 -18.70 1.88
C PRO A 51 -1.52 -17.56 2.86
N THR A 52 -0.69 -16.52 3.01
CA THR A 52 -0.97 -15.43 3.98
C THR A 52 -1.35 -14.09 3.37
N SER A 53 -1.20 -13.92 2.06
CA SER A 53 -1.44 -12.65 1.36
C SER A 53 -1.83 -12.89 -0.11
N PHE A 54 -2.66 -12.00 -0.65
CA PHE A 54 -2.98 -11.94 -2.08
C PHE A 54 -3.40 -10.51 -2.45
N SER A 55 -3.27 -10.17 -3.73
CA SER A 55 -3.51 -8.83 -4.24
C SER A 55 -4.22 -8.85 -5.59
N TYR A 56 -5.06 -7.86 -5.81
CA TYR A 56 -5.79 -7.65 -7.06
C TYR A 56 -5.65 -6.19 -7.51
N ASP A 57 -5.35 -5.96 -8.79
CA ASP A 57 -5.39 -4.61 -9.36
C ASP A 57 -6.83 -4.25 -9.76
N TYR A 58 -7.44 -3.33 -9.03
CA TYR A 58 -8.78 -2.80 -9.28
C TYR A 58 -8.76 -1.50 -10.10
N GLY A 59 -7.61 -1.08 -10.62
CA GLY A 59 -7.40 0.16 -11.36
C GLY A 59 -8.07 0.23 -12.73
N ASP A 60 -7.60 1.15 -13.55
CA ASP A 60 -7.93 1.30 -14.97
C ASP A 60 -6.64 1.39 -15.83
N GLN A 61 -6.76 1.75 -17.10
CA GLN A 61 -5.60 1.82 -18.01
C GLN A 61 -4.64 2.98 -17.68
N ASP A 62 -5.11 4.00 -16.95
CA ASP A 62 -4.32 5.18 -16.60
C ASP A 62 -3.66 5.05 -15.21
N HIS A 63 -4.24 4.23 -14.32
CA HIS A 63 -3.76 4.04 -12.96
C HIS A 63 -3.95 2.60 -12.45
N SER A 64 -2.84 1.96 -12.08
CA SER A 64 -2.85 0.74 -11.25
C SER A 64 -3.30 1.07 -9.82
N VAL A 65 -4.26 0.30 -9.30
CA VAL A 65 -4.81 0.44 -7.93
C VAL A 65 -4.90 -0.93 -7.27
N ILE A 66 -3.78 -1.35 -6.67
CA ILE A 66 -3.65 -2.66 -6.05
C ILE A 66 -4.33 -2.65 -4.67
N LEU A 67 -5.29 -3.56 -4.48
CA LEU A 67 -5.86 -3.88 -3.18
C LEU A 67 -5.20 -5.15 -2.65
N SER A 68 -4.40 -5.02 -1.59
CA SER A 68 -3.70 -6.15 -0.97
C SER A 68 -4.41 -6.63 0.29
N PHE A 69 -4.64 -7.93 0.37
CA PHE A 69 -5.35 -8.61 1.46
C PHE A 69 -4.39 -9.50 2.23
N SER A 70 -4.59 -9.61 3.55
CA SER A 70 -3.83 -10.54 4.39
C SER A 70 -4.72 -11.27 5.38
N GLY A 71 -4.27 -12.45 5.79
CA GLY A 71 -5.01 -13.33 6.68
C GLY A 71 -4.09 -14.35 7.33
N LYS A 72 -4.72 -15.32 8.01
CA LYS A 72 -4.03 -16.48 8.57
C LYS A 72 -4.25 -17.65 7.62
N GLU A 73 -3.23 -18.49 7.45
CA GLU A 73 -3.24 -19.70 6.60
C GLU A 73 -4.50 -20.58 6.75
N LYS A 74 -5.11 -20.61 7.96
CA LYS A 74 -6.34 -21.35 8.27
C LYS A 74 -7.66 -20.58 8.07
N TRP A 75 -7.64 -19.36 7.55
CA TRP A 75 -8.83 -18.57 7.23
C TRP A 75 -9.32 -18.89 5.82
N LYS A 76 -10.62 -18.74 5.56
CA LYS A 76 -11.13 -18.82 4.18
C LYS A 76 -10.82 -17.50 3.50
N LYS A 77 -10.46 -17.53 2.21
CA LYS A 77 -10.04 -16.35 1.44
C LYS A 77 -10.98 -15.13 1.57
N LYS A 78 -12.31 -15.35 1.64
CA LYS A 78 -13.31 -14.30 1.84
C LYS A 78 -13.14 -13.51 3.15
N ASP A 79 -12.60 -14.16 4.18
CA ASP A 79 -12.41 -13.63 5.55
C ASP A 79 -11.03 -12.94 5.72
N PHE A 80 -10.21 -12.86 4.67
CA PHE A 80 -8.97 -12.08 4.68
C PHE A 80 -9.32 -10.59 4.69
N ILE A 81 -8.49 -9.78 5.36
CA ILE A 81 -8.74 -8.35 5.57
C ILE A 81 -7.91 -7.49 4.62
N LEU A 82 -8.52 -6.41 4.13
CA LEU A 82 -7.88 -5.40 3.30
C LEU A 82 -6.83 -4.66 4.13
N LEU A 83 -5.58 -4.75 3.66
CA LEU A 83 -4.39 -4.26 4.35
C LEU A 83 -3.93 -2.92 3.77
N SER A 84 -3.96 -2.79 2.44
CA SER A 84 -3.56 -1.56 1.74
C SER A 84 -4.33 -1.27 0.46
N PHE A 85 -4.31 0.00 0.06
CA PHE A 85 -4.61 0.48 -1.29
C PHE A 85 -3.32 1.11 -1.83
N ASP A 86 -2.72 0.52 -2.85
CA ASP A 86 -1.43 0.94 -3.41
C ASP A 86 -1.64 1.46 -4.83
N TYR A 87 -1.52 2.78 -5.00
CA TYR A 87 -1.71 3.48 -6.26
C TYR A 87 -0.34 3.72 -6.90
N ASN A 88 -0.11 3.19 -8.09
CA ASN A 88 1.19 3.18 -8.77
C ASN A 88 1.12 3.93 -10.12
N HIS A 89 2.26 4.08 -10.80
CA HIS A 89 2.38 4.75 -12.12
C HIS A 89 1.89 6.21 -12.13
N LEU A 90 2.03 6.90 -10.98
CA LEU A 90 1.52 8.25 -10.80
C LEU A 90 2.39 9.34 -11.42
N ASP A 91 3.66 9.07 -11.76
CA ASP A 91 4.52 10.02 -12.47
C ASP A 91 4.29 10.04 -13.99
N GLU A 92 3.64 9.02 -14.54
CA GLU A 92 3.12 9.00 -15.92
C GLU A 92 1.91 9.95 -16.09
N THR A 93 1.14 10.15 -15.01
CA THR A 93 -0.14 10.87 -15.00
C THR A 93 -0.14 12.17 -14.17
N MET A 94 0.81 12.37 -13.26
CA MET A 94 0.87 13.53 -12.35
C MET A 94 2.28 14.12 -12.20
N ASN A 95 2.45 15.39 -12.58
CA ASN A 95 3.69 16.14 -12.39
C ASN A 95 3.81 16.77 -10.98
N VAL A 96 3.75 15.94 -9.92
CA VAL A 96 3.79 16.40 -8.51
C VAL A 96 5.15 16.04 -7.89
N ASP A 97 5.75 16.98 -7.13
CA ASP A 97 7.06 16.79 -6.48
C ASP A 97 7.00 16.83 -4.95
N THR A 98 8.12 16.45 -4.31
CA THR A 98 8.29 16.51 -2.85
C THR A 98 8.08 17.89 -2.20
N LYS A 99 8.18 19.01 -2.94
CA LYS A 99 7.90 20.36 -2.43
C LYS A 99 6.41 20.66 -2.47
N ALA A 100 5.75 20.33 -3.59
CA ALA A 100 4.30 20.46 -3.77
C ALA A 100 3.55 19.65 -2.71
N ILE A 101 3.92 18.38 -2.51
CA ILE A 101 3.37 17.57 -1.42
C ILE A 101 3.59 18.23 -0.06
N ARG A 102 4.78 18.74 0.26
CA ARG A 102 5.03 19.39 1.56
C ARG A 102 4.23 20.68 1.78
N LYS A 103 3.79 21.35 0.72
CA LYS A 103 2.88 22.51 0.80
C LYS A 103 1.43 22.08 1.06
N LEU A 104 1.02 20.91 0.56
CA LEU A 104 -0.34 20.36 0.64
C LEU A 104 -0.57 19.51 1.92
N TRP A 105 0.36 18.62 2.24
CA TRP A 105 0.30 17.62 3.33
C TRP A 105 1.17 18.01 4.54
N GLY A 106 1.81 19.18 4.51
CA GLY A 106 2.71 19.64 5.57
C GLY A 106 4.03 18.86 5.64
N LYS A 107 4.62 18.77 6.84
CA LYS A 107 5.90 18.09 7.06
C LYS A 107 5.67 16.59 7.34
N PRO A 108 6.31 15.65 6.62
CA PRO A 108 6.19 14.23 6.91
C PRO A 108 6.77 13.88 8.28
N GLU A 109 6.12 12.93 8.96
CA GLU A 109 6.54 12.41 10.27
C GLU A 109 7.90 11.70 10.21
N LYS A 110 8.13 10.99 9.10
CA LYS A 110 9.36 10.26 8.84
C LYS A 110 9.66 10.22 7.35
N THR A 111 10.95 10.36 7.03
CA THR A 111 11.48 10.23 5.66
C THR A 111 12.55 9.16 5.63
N TRP A 112 12.51 8.30 4.63
CA TRP A 112 13.60 7.40 4.27
C TRP A 112 14.21 7.90 2.94
N LYS A 113 15.51 7.67 2.77
CA LYS A 113 16.22 7.77 1.49
C LYS A 113 16.72 6.39 1.13
N ASP A 114 17.02 6.17 -0.15
CA ASP A 114 17.76 5.00 -0.64
C ASP A 114 17.15 3.69 -0.10
N GLN A 115 15.81 3.59 -0.17
CA GLN A 115 15.15 2.29 -0.10
C GLN A 115 15.24 1.68 -1.51
N PRO A 116 15.66 0.41 -1.63
CA PRO A 116 15.31 -0.37 -2.82
C PRO A 116 13.79 -0.48 -2.86
N ASP A 117 13.19 -0.13 -4.00
CA ASP A 117 11.85 -0.57 -4.32
C ASP A 117 11.90 -1.92 -5.06
N TRP A 118 10.74 -2.46 -5.45
CA TRP A 118 10.57 -3.84 -5.96
C TRP A 118 11.10 -4.07 -7.39
N ASP A 119 12.17 -3.38 -7.80
CA ASP A 119 12.87 -3.56 -9.08
C ASP A 119 14.21 -4.27 -8.85
N ASP A 120 14.36 -5.47 -9.42
CA ASP A 120 15.37 -6.49 -9.09
C ASP A 120 16.84 -6.06 -9.22
N ASN A 121 17.12 -4.92 -9.86
CA ASN A 121 18.48 -4.45 -10.14
C ASN A 121 18.99 -3.36 -9.16
N GLY A 122 18.16 -2.86 -8.25
CA GLY A 122 18.58 -1.96 -7.17
C GLY A 122 19.02 -0.54 -7.58
N GLU A 123 18.93 -0.17 -8.87
CA GLU A 123 19.23 1.19 -9.35
C GLU A 123 18.15 2.23 -8.95
N PHE A 124 16.94 1.76 -8.60
CA PHE A 124 15.80 2.60 -8.26
C PHE A 124 15.94 3.25 -6.86
N LYS A 125 16.65 4.38 -6.79
CA LYS A 125 16.73 5.23 -5.60
C LYS A 125 15.39 5.91 -5.30
N THR A 126 14.58 5.32 -4.42
CA THR A 126 13.32 5.93 -3.99
C THR A 126 13.45 6.69 -2.65
N TYR A 127 12.68 7.76 -2.53
CA TYR A 127 12.45 8.47 -1.28
C TYR A 127 11.04 8.12 -0.79
N ARG A 128 10.92 7.59 0.43
CA ARG A 128 9.61 7.30 1.04
C ARG A 128 9.32 8.31 2.15
N TYR A 129 8.16 8.97 2.13
CA TYR A 129 7.70 9.88 3.19
C TYR A 129 6.44 9.32 3.84
N ARG A 130 6.31 9.37 5.18
CA ARG A 130 5.09 8.97 5.91
C ARG A 130 4.28 10.18 6.40
N TYR A 131 2.97 10.11 6.19
CA TYR A 131 1.94 10.98 6.77
C TYR A 131 0.86 10.08 7.37
N GLY A 132 0.84 9.89 8.70
CA GLY A 132 -0.06 8.97 9.39
C GLY A 132 -0.05 7.55 8.83
N TYR A 133 -1.16 7.18 8.19
CA TYR A 133 -1.42 5.88 7.58
C TYR A 133 -1.10 5.86 6.07
N THR A 134 -0.40 6.89 5.58
CA THR A 134 0.00 7.06 4.18
C THR A 134 1.52 6.99 4.02
N TYR A 135 1.98 6.30 2.99
CA TYR A 135 3.36 6.36 2.50
C TYR A 135 3.38 6.86 1.06
N MET A 136 4.07 7.96 0.82
CA MET A 136 4.31 8.52 -0.51
C MET A 136 5.71 8.17 -0.98
N TYR A 137 5.80 7.68 -2.22
CA TYR A 137 7.04 7.22 -2.85
C TYR A 137 7.41 8.16 -3.99
N PHE A 138 8.64 8.66 -3.96
CA PHE A 138 9.16 9.57 -4.95
C PHE A 138 10.41 8.98 -5.61
N ASN A 139 10.50 9.13 -6.94
CA ASN A 139 11.61 8.62 -7.74
C ASN A 139 12.89 9.45 -7.50
N LYS A 140 13.99 9.10 -8.18
CA LYS A 140 15.31 9.78 -8.04
C LYS A 140 15.22 11.31 -8.21
N ASP A 141 14.36 11.76 -9.11
CA ASP A 141 14.08 13.16 -9.47
C ASP A 141 13.03 13.82 -8.57
N LYS A 142 12.58 13.11 -7.52
CA LYS A 142 11.65 13.53 -6.47
C LYS A 142 10.23 13.83 -6.97
N LYS A 143 9.84 13.21 -8.09
CA LYS A 143 8.45 13.13 -8.57
C LYS A 143 7.72 11.99 -7.89
N LEU A 144 6.45 12.18 -7.59
CA LEU A 144 5.58 11.21 -6.94
C LEU A 144 5.19 10.13 -7.95
N PHE A 145 5.58 8.87 -7.72
CA PHE A 145 5.25 7.75 -8.61
C PHE A 145 4.29 6.73 -7.98
N ALA A 146 4.23 6.66 -6.65
CA ALA A 146 3.26 5.81 -5.95
C ALA A 146 2.80 6.39 -4.60
N ILE A 147 1.60 6.00 -4.18
CA ILE A 147 1.09 6.24 -2.82
C ILE A 147 0.43 4.98 -2.26
N SER A 148 0.98 4.50 -1.16
CA SER A 148 0.39 3.44 -0.34
C SER A 148 -0.47 4.02 0.77
N TYR A 149 -1.68 3.49 0.91
CA TYR A 149 -2.58 3.67 2.04
C TYR A 149 -2.58 2.38 2.82
N TYR A 150 -2.15 2.38 4.08
CA TYR A 150 -1.79 1.13 4.77
C TYR A 150 -1.86 1.24 6.30
N ASP A 151 -2.61 0.33 6.93
CA ASP A 151 -2.57 0.16 8.39
C ASP A 151 -1.64 -0.98 8.83
N LYS A 152 -0.44 -0.58 9.28
CA LYS A 152 0.56 -1.44 9.93
C LYS A 152 0.03 -2.23 11.15
N LYS A 153 -1.08 -1.84 11.78
CA LYS A 153 -1.71 -2.57 12.90
C LYS A 153 -2.48 -3.80 12.43
N LEU A 154 -2.97 -3.79 11.20
CA LEU A 154 -3.66 -4.93 10.58
C LEU A 154 -2.68 -5.98 10.04
N MET A 155 -1.42 -5.62 9.83
CA MET A 155 -0.38 -6.54 9.38
C MET A 155 -0.15 -7.66 10.41
N PRO A 156 -0.43 -8.95 10.08
CA PRO A 156 -0.48 -10.02 11.08
C PRO A 156 0.91 -10.58 11.44
N LEU A 157 1.75 -9.76 12.07
CA LEU A 157 2.99 -10.16 12.79
C LEU A 157 3.99 -11.06 12.03
N GLN A 158 4.04 -10.99 10.69
CA GLN A 158 4.99 -11.74 9.85
C GLN A 158 6.46 -11.58 10.31
N TRP A 159 6.82 -10.42 10.88
CA TRP A 159 8.14 -10.09 11.39
C TRP A 159 8.67 -11.03 12.50
N PHE A 160 7.82 -11.74 13.24
CA PHE A 160 8.29 -12.65 14.29
C PHE A 160 8.83 -14.00 13.77
N ARG A 161 8.39 -14.49 12.59
CA ARG A 161 8.90 -15.76 12.03
C ARG A 161 10.35 -15.63 11.53
N LEU A 162 10.72 -14.49 10.94
CA LEU A 162 12.09 -14.25 10.47
C LEU A 162 13.12 -14.18 11.61
N ALA A 163 12.71 -13.71 12.79
CA ALA A 163 13.55 -13.76 13.99
C ALA A 163 13.74 -15.20 14.50
N SER A 164 12.66 -16.00 14.56
CA SER A 164 12.74 -17.39 15.04
C SER A 164 13.53 -18.32 14.12
N VAL A 165 13.43 -18.16 12.79
CA VAL A 165 14.14 -19.05 11.83
C VAL A 165 15.65 -18.87 11.91
N LYS A 166 16.14 -17.62 12.02
CA LYS A 166 17.58 -17.36 12.25
C LYS A 166 18.06 -17.89 13.61
N ALA A 167 17.21 -17.84 14.64
CA ALA A 167 17.53 -18.38 15.97
C ALA A 167 17.60 -19.93 15.99
N SER A 168 16.86 -20.63 15.12
CA SER A 168 16.96 -22.09 15.00
C SER A 168 18.14 -22.57 14.14
N GLN A 169 18.59 -21.79 13.16
CA GLN A 169 19.71 -22.17 12.29
C GLN A 169 21.07 -22.04 13.03
N ASN A 170 21.25 -21.01 13.87
CA ASN A 170 22.48 -20.81 14.65
C ASN A 170 22.58 -21.71 15.92
N LYS A 171 21.99 -22.92 15.88
CA LYS A 171 22.11 -23.94 16.93
C LYS A 171 22.52 -25.33 16.41
N ILE A 172 22.88 -25.43 15.13
CA ILE A 172 23.46 -26.64 14.53
C ILE A 172 24.72 -26.23 13.74
N THR A 173 25.77 -25.86 14.49
CA THR A 173 27.16 -25.75 14.03
C THR A 173 28.09 -25.72 15.24
#